data_AF-A0A953XL48-F1
#
_entry.id   AF-A0A953XL48-F1
#
_cell.length_a   1.000
_cell.length_b   1.000
_cell.length_c   1.000
_cell.angle_alpha   90.00
_cell.angle_beta   90.00
_cell.angle_gamma   90.00
#
_symmetry.space_group_name_H-M   'P 1'
#
loop_
_entity.id
_entity.type
_entity.pdbx_description
1 polymer ?
#
loop_
_entity_poly.entity_id
_entity_poly.type
_entity_poly.pdbx_seq_one_letter_code
_entity_poly.pdbx_strand_id
1 'polypeptide(L)'
;NPVGTPVWSHEGMYVNANAFKDKVKVTFMHGAQLKDPKQVFNNGLGGNKWRAIDIREGDKINKTAFKSLLREAIAYNKTHNVPKSKGART
;
A
#
# COMPACT_ATOMS: atom_id res chain seq x y z
N ASN A 1 13.60 6.19 -0.35
CA ASN A 1 12.48 6.41 -1.28
C ASN A 1 13.04 7.22 -2.45
N PRO A 2 13.03 6.71 -3.69
CA PRO A 2 13.47 7.50 -4.83
C PRO A 2 12.60 8.76 -4.97
N VAL A 3 13.23 9.87 -5.35
CA VAL A 3 12.58 11.18 -5.51
C VAL A 3 11.41 11.04 -6.46
N GLY A 4 10.22 11.53 -6.07
CA GLY A 4 9.01 11.50 -6.90
C GLY A 4 8.04 10.35 -6.65
N THR A 5 8.32 9.42 -5.72
CA THR A 5 7.35 8.39 -5.33
C THR A 5 6.45 8.89 -4.19
N PRO A 6 5.13 9.06 -4.39
CA PRO A 6 4.21 9.38 -3.32
C PRO A 6 4.16 8.27 -2.27
N VAL A 7 4.18 8.69 -1.00
CA VAL A 7 4.14 7.83 0.18
C VAL A 7 3.09 8.37 1.13
N TRP A 8 2.35 7.46 1.75
CA TRP A 8 1.38 7.76 2.80
C TRP A 8 1.81 7.08 4.10
N SER A 9 1.68 7.82 5.20
CA SER A 9 2.05 7.36 6.53
C SER A 9 1.03 7.79 7.58
N HIS A 10 0.81 6.93 8.57
CA HIS A 10 0.06 7.18 9.80
C HIS A 10 0.53 6.14 10.82
N GLU A 11 1.13 6.60 11.93
CA GLU A 11 1.88 5.72 12.86
C GLU A 11 2.90 4.80 12.17
N GLY A 12 3.54 5.31 11.11
CA GLY A 12 4.41 4.51 10.23
C GLY A 12 3.98 4.57 8.77
N MET A 13 4.88 4.25 7.85
CA MET A 13 4.56 4.16 6.43
C MET A 13 3.66 2.95 6.18
N TYR A 14 2.51 3.14 5.53
CA TYR A 14 1.60 2.05 5.22
C TYR A 14 1.48 1.79 3.72
N VAL A 15 1.60 2.82 2.88
CA VAL A 15 1.48 2.70 1.41
C VAL A 15 2.49 3.58 0.66
N ASN A 16 2.96 3.12 -0.48
CA ASN A 16 3.56 3.93 -1.55
C ASN A 16 2.95 3.59 -2.90
N ALA A 17 2.99 4.54 -3.84
CA ALA A 17 2.57 4.30 -5.22
C ALA A 17 3.70 4.67 -6.18
N ASN A 18 4.15 3.70 -6.97
CA ASN A 18 5.17 3.88 -7.99
C ASN A 18 4.52 3.88 -9.37
N ALA A 19 4.77 4.93 -10.15
CA ALA A 19 4.42 4.94 -11.57
C ALA A 19 5.48 4.18 -12.38
N PHE A 20 5.02 3.27 -13.23
CA PHE A 20 5.80 2.56 -14.24
C PHE A 20 5.23 2.91 -15.61
N LYS A 21 5.90 2.48 -16.69
CA LYS A 21 5.48 2.77 -18.07
C LYS A 21 4.04 2.33 -18.38
N ASP A 22 3.61 1.19 -17.83
CA ASP A 22 2.34 0.52 -18.16
C ASP A 22 1.34 0.46 -16.99
N LYS A 23 1.75 0.93 -15.79
CA LYS A 23 0.95 0.74 -14.57
C LYS A 23 1.34 1.69 -13.45
N VAL A 24 0.44 1.86 -12.50
CA VAL A 24 0.74 2.36 -11.16
C VAL A 24 0.72 1.18 -10.19
N LYS A 25 1.84 0.93 -9.51
CA LYS A 25 1.93 -0.09 -8.46
C LYS A 25 1.75 0.54 -7.10
N VAL A 26 0.63 0.23 -6.45
CA VAL A 26 0.35 0.63 -5.06
C VAL A 26 0.80 -0.50 -4.14
N THR A 27 1.85 -0.27 -3.35
CA THR A 27 2.42 -1.27 -2.44
C THR A 27 2.02 -0.97 -1.01
N PHE A 28 1.53 -1.99 -0.29
CA PHE A 28 1.20 -1.94 1.12
C PHE A 28 2.32 -2.60 1.92
N MET A 29 2.98 -1.83 2.79
CA MET A 29 4.22 -2.27 3.46
C MET A 29 4.03 -3.49 4.36
N HIS A 30 2.86 -3.60 4.99
CA HIS A 30 2.43 -4.73 5.80
C HIS A 30 1.28 -5.50 5.15
N GLY A 31 1.19 -5.43 3.81
CA GLY A 31 0.09 -5.97 3.04
C GLY A 31 -0.21 -7.43 3.33
N ALA A 32 0.79 -8.27 3.62
CA ALA A 32 0.60 -9.69 3.91
C ALA A 32 -0.24 -9.95 5.18
N GLN A 33 -0.28 -8.99 6.11
CA GLN A 33 -1.00 -9.09 7.39
C GLN A 33 -2.42 -8.51 7.33
N LEU A 34 -2.76 -7.80 6.25
CA LEU A 34 -4.05 -7.13 6.12
C LEU A 34 -5.14 -8.10 5.67
N LYS A 35 -6.35 -7.93 6.18
CA LYS A 35 -7.52 -8.64 5.63
C LYS A 35 -7.86 -8.09 4.25
N ASP A 36 -7.96 -8.97 3.26
CA ASP A 36 -8.37 -8.62 1.89
C ASP A 36 -9.51 -9.51 1.40
N PRO A 37 -10.73 -9.36 1.97
CA PRO A 37 -11.88 -10.19 1.63
C PRO A 37 -12.41 -9.97 0.21
N LYS A 38 -12.00 -8.88 -0.45
CA LYS A 38 -12.39 -8.55 -1.83
C LYS A 38 -11.30 -8.88 -2.84
N GLN A 39 -10.19 -9.50 -2.39
CA GLN A 39 -9.08 -9.93 -3.22
C GLN A 39 -8.59 -8.81 -4.15
N VAL A 40 -8.41 -7.61 -3.60
CA VAL A 40 -7.95 -6.43 -4.34
C VAL A 40 -6.46 -6.54 -4.67
N PHE A 41 -5.67 -7.21 -3.81
CA PHE A 41 -4.26 -7.47 -4.12
C PHE A 41 -4.14 -8.42 -5.31
N ASN A 42 -3.34 -8.03 -6.29
CA ASN A 42 -3.05 -8.82 -7.49
C ASN A 42 -1.55 -9.09 -7.68
N ASN A 43 -0.69 -8.56 -6.80
CA ASN A 43 0.75 -8.71 -6.86
C ASN A 43 1.36 -8.90 -5.46
N GLY A 44 2.49 -9.59 -5.37
CA GLY A 44 3.16 -9.88 -4.09
C GLY A 44 2.44 -10.90 -3.21
N LEU A 45 1.54 -11.72 -3.77
CA LEU A 45 0.67 -12.64 -3.01
C LEU A 45 1.42 -13.74 -2.25
N GLY A 46 2.63 -14.11 -2.67
CA GLY A 46 3.51 -15.04 -1.95
C GLY A 46 4.48 -14.37 -0.97
N GLY A 47 4.43 -13.05 -0.84
CA GLY A 47 5.30 -12.30 0.06
C GLY A 47 4.84 -12.40 1.52
N ASN A 48 5.79 -12.43 2.46
CA ASN A 48 5.50 -12.50 3.91
C ASN A 48 5.28 -11.13 4.58
N LYS A 49 5.60 -10.04 3.86
CA LYS A 49 5.61 -8.68 4.42
C LYS A 49 4.66 -7.75 3.68
N TRP A 50 4.88 -7.58 2.38
CA TRP A 50 4.12 -6.63 1.55
C TRP A 50 3.25 -7.36 0.52
N ARG A 51 2.17 -6.68 0.12
CA ARG A 51 1.35 -7.02 -1.06
C ARG A 51 1.09 -5.75 -1.85
N ALA A 52 0.77 -5.88 -3.13
CA ALA A 52 0.59 -4.74 -4.01
C ALA A 52 -0.62 -4.90 -4.95
N ILE A 53 -1.06 -3.75 -5.45
CA ILE A 53 -2.08 -3.61 -6.47
C ILE A 53 -1.41 -2.94 -7.66
N ASP A 54 -1.22 -3.68 -8.73
CA ASP A 54 -0.83 -3.16 -10.03
C ASP A 54 -2.10 -2.69 -10.73
N ILE A 55 -2.20 -1.38 -10.99
CA ILE A 55 -3.33 -0.73 -11.67
C ILE A 55 -2.86 -0.31 -13.07
N ARG A 56 -3.51 -0.84 -14.10
CA ARG A 56 -3.24 -0.50 -15.50
C ARG A 56 -4.28 0.47 -16.05
N GLU A 57 -3.96 1.06 -17.19
CA GLU A 57 -4.92 1.87 -17.94
C GLU A 57 -6.17 1.03 -18.28
N GLY A 58 -7.35 1.59 -18.06
CA GLY A 58 -8.64 0.90 -18.25
C GLY A 58 -9.10 0.02 -17.09
N ASP A 59 -8.28 -0.22 -16.07
CA ASP A 59 -8.68 -1.02 -14.91
C ASP A 59 -9.79 -0.33 -14.10
N LYS A 60 -10.79 -1.11 -13.71
CA LYS A 60 -11.85 -0.66 -12.80
C LYS A 60 -11.39 -0.83 -11.36
N ILE A 61 -11.16 0.29 -10.66
CA ILE A 61 -10.81 0.27 -9.24
C ILE A 61 -12.07 0.15 -8.40
N ASN A 62 -12.15 -0.90 -7.57
CA ASN A 62 -13.14 -0.98 -6.51
C ASN A 62 -12.80 0.02 -5.39
N LYS A 63 -13.31 1.25 -5.50
CA LYS A 63 -13.02 2.36 -4.57
C LYS A 63 -13.33 2.00 -3.12
N THR A 64 -14.43 1.31 -2.87
CA THR A 64 -14.86 0.92 -1.52
C THR A 64 -13.89 -0.08 -0.91
N ALA A 65 -13.53 -1.13 -1.64
CA ALA A 65 -12.59 -2.15 -1.17
C ALA A 65 -11.18 -1.56 -0.96
N PHE A 66 -10.72 -0.73 -1.90
CA PHE A 66 -9.44 -0.03 -1.78
C PHE A 66 -9.38 0.87 -0.54
N LYS A 67 -10.44 1.66 -0.29
CA LYS A 67 -10.53 2.52 0.91
C LYS A 67 -10.55 1.71 2.21
N SER A 68 -11.25 0.57 2.23
CA SER A 68 -11.24 -0.34 3.38
C SER A 68 -9.84 -0.90 3.64
N LEU A 69 -9.11 -1.25 2.59
CA LEU A 69 -7.74 -1.75 2.71
C LEU A 69 -6.77 -0.70 3.27
N LEU A 70 -6.92 0.57 2.88
CA LEU A 70 -6.16 1.68 3.48
C LEU A 70 -6.45 1.82 4.98
N ARG A 71 -7.73 1.68 5.40
CA ARG A 71 -8.10 1.73 6.82
C ARG A 71 -7.53 0.56 7.61
N GLU A 72 -7.54 -0.64 7.03
CA GLU A 72 -6.94 -1.83 7.64
C GLU A 72 -5.43 -1.64 7.83
N ALA A 73 -4.74 -1.07 6.83
CA ALA A 73 -3.32 -0.75 6.93
C ALA A 73 -3.01 0.26 8.05
N ILE A 74 -3.85 1.29 8.19
CA ILE A 74 -3.75 2.26 9.28
C ILE A 74 -4.00 1.59 10.64
N ALA A 75 -5.01 0.73 10.74
CA ALA A 75 -5.32 0.00 11.97
C ALA A 75 -4.17 -0.93 12.38
N TYR A 76 -3.55 -1.61 11.41
CA TYR A 76 -2.36 -2.41 11.63
C TYR A 76 -1.21 -1.57 12.22
N ASN A 77 -0.90 -0.43 11.62
CA ASN A 77 0.16 0.45 12.13
C ASN A 77 -0.12 0.96 13.55
N LYS A 78 -1.38 1.19 13.93
CA LYS A 78 -1.73 1.64 15.29
C LYS A 78 -1.50 0.57 16.36
N THR A 79 -1.62 -0.70 15.99
CA THR A 79 -1.50 -1.83 16.93
C THR A 79 -0.12 -2.50 16.90
N HIS A 80 0.75 -2.08 15.97
CA HIS A 80 2.09 -2.65 15.78
C HIS A 80 3.15 -1.55 15.86
N ASN A 81 4.34 -1.88 16.38
CA ASN A 81 5.45 -0.93 16.49
C ASN A 81 6.14 -0.72 15.13
N VAL A 82 5.43 -0.11 14.18
CA VAL A 82 5.95 0.19 12.84
C VAL A 82 6.89 1.39 12.94
N PRO A 83 8.13 1.31 12.41
CA PRO A 83 9.04 2.44 12.42
C PRO A 83 8.40 3.67 11.76
N LYS A 84 8.32 4.77 12.51
CA LYS A 84 7.80 6.04 11.99
C LYS A 84 8.68 6.48 10.82
N SER A 85 8.05 6.86 9.70
CA SER A 85 8.80 7.37 8.56
C SER A 85 9.55 8.62 9.01
N LYS A 86 10.88 8.59 8.90
CA LYS A 86 11.67 9.83 8.91
C LYS A 86 11.18 10.63 7.71
N GLY A 87 10.44 11.72 7.95
CA GLY A 87 9.92 12.57 6.88
C GLY A 87 11.00 12.89 5.87
N ALA A 88 10.61 13.16 4.61
CA ALA A 88 11.56 13.67 3.63
C ALA A 88 12.25 14.89 4.26
N ARG A 89 13.58 14.83 4.41
CA ARG A 89 14.37 16.01 4.76
C ARG A 89 14.07 17.04 3.67
N THR A 90 13.46 18.15 4.06
CA THR A 90 13.35 19.34 3.23
C THR A 90 14.70 20.02 3.15
#